data_AF-A0A2V9QA41-F1
#
_entry.id   AF-A0A2V9QA41-F1
#
_cell.length_a   1.000
_cell.length_b   1.000
_cell.length_c   1.000
_cell.angle_alpha   90.00
_cell.angle_beta   90.00
_cell.angle_gamma   90.00
#
_symmetry.space_group_name_H-M   'P 1'
#
loop_
_entity.id
_entity.type
_entity.pdbx_description
1 polymer ?
#
loop_
_entity_poly.entity_id
_entity_poly.type
_entity_poly.pdbx_seq_one_letter_code
_entity_poly.pdbx_strand_id
1 'polypeptide(L)'
;MTLIELLIASVVLIFGMLSIMGLLMLAMGNNGRSKIDSSATMLSQVVLEQVGAKLAGGGPGSITDNSNCNNTGTTHTINEQPGGATLVGGKVDFTQAQAGLIANNYAMNYVYCSNNVQMTYDVRWNVQSVGANGTYLVTVGARPKNSLPVRFAFALPVTMRAYVGGN
;
A
#
# COMPACT_ATOMS: atom_id res chain seq x y z
N MET A 1 38.66 28.99 -31.04
CA MET A 1 38.26 28.88 -29.63
C MET A 1 39.41 29.35 -28.77
N THR A 2 39.18 30.34 -27.91
CA THR A 2 40.18 30.95 -27.02
C THR A 2 40.24 30.23 -25.67
N LEU A 3 41.35 30.38 -24.94
CA LEU A 3 41.55 29.72 -23.63
C LEU A 3 40.50 30.18 -22.61
N ILE A 4 40.03 31.44 -22.70
CA ILE A 4 38.98 31.98 -21.83
C ILE A 4 37.60 31.37 -22.14
N GLU A 5 37.30 31.05 -23.40
CA GLU A 5 36.06 30.34 -23.78
C GLU A 5 36.03 28.92 -23.19
N LEU A 6 37.18 28.23 -23.16
CA LEU A 6 37.31 26.91 -22.53
C LEU A 6 37.17 26.97 -21.00
N LEU A 7 37.65 28.04 -20.36
CA LEU A 7 37.49 28.24 -18.91
C LEU A 7 36.04 28.56 -18.54
N ILE A 8 35.33 29.37 -19.33
CA ILE A 8 33.90 29.63 -19.11
C ILE A 8 33.09 28.35 -19.37
N ALA A 9 33.40 27.60 -20.44
CA ALA A 9 32.73 26.35 -20.76
C ALA A 9 32.90 25.28 -19.66
N SER A 10 34.09 25.16 -19.05
CA SER A 10 34.34 24.19 -17.98
C SER A 10 33.59 24.55 -16.69
N VAL A 11 33.47 25.84 -16.35
CA VAL A 11 32.67 26.30 -15.21
C VAL A 11 31.20 25.97 -15.40
N VAL A 12 30.62 26.28 -16.58
CA VAL A 12 29.22 25.97 -16.88
C VAL A 12 28.96 24.45 -16.84
N LEU A 13 29.90 23.65 -17.34
CA LEU A 13 29.84 22.19 -17.31
C LEU A 13 29.82 21.63 -15.88
N ILE A 14 30.63 22.17 -14.96
CA ILE A 14 30.66 21.74 -13.55
C ILE A 14 29.32 22.03 -12.85
N PHE A 15 28.80 23.26 -12.98
CA PHE A 15 27.50 23.60 -12.40
C PHE A 15 26.35 22.79 -13.03
N GLY A 16 26.43 22.51 -14.34
CA GLY A 16 25.49 21.64 -15.04
C GLY A 16 25.46 20.22 -14.49
N MET A 17 26.62 19.59 -14.29
CA MET A 17 26.68 18.23 -13.76
C MET A 17 26.22 18.12 -12.31
N LEU A 18 26.56 19.10 -11.47
CA LEU A 18 26.10 19.13 -10.07
C LEU A 18 24.58 19.28 -9.97
N SER A 19 23.97 20.10 -10.84
CA SER A 19 22.52 20.26 -10.94
C SER A 19 21.82 18.94 -11.34
N ILE A 20 22.37 18.23 -12.33
CA ILE A 20 21.80 16.96 -12.81
C ILE A 20 21.85 15.87 -11.74
N MET A 21 22.95 15.77 -10.97
CA MET A 21 23.07 14.81 -9.86
C MET A 21 21.98 15.04 -8.79
N GLY A 22 21.70 16.31 -8.47
CA GLY A 22 20.64 16.68 -7.53
C GLY A 22 19.26 16.20 -7.99
N LEU A 23 18.94 16.44 -9.27
CA LEU A 23 17.68 16.00 -9.88
C LEU A 23 17.57 14.48 -9.96
N LEU A 24 18.67 13.78 -10.25
CA LEU A 24 18.71 12.32 -10.32
C LEU A 24 18.33 11.69 -8.97
N MET A 25 18.90 12.18 -7.87
CA MET A 25 18.58 11.67 -6.53
C MET A 25 17.11 11.89 -6.16
N LEU A 26 16.55 13.07 -6.48
CA LEU A 26 15.13 13.36 -6.28
C LEU A 26 14.23 12.46 -7.13
N ALA A 27 14.59 12.25 -8.40
CA ALA A 27 13.85 11.37 -9.30
C ALA A 27 13.83 9.92 -8.81
N MET A 28 14.98 9.41 -8.34
CA MET A 28 15.08 8.06 -7.76
C MET A 28 14.21 7.92 -6.50
N GLY A 29 14.23 8.93 -5.60
CA GLY A 29 13.39 8.95 -4.41
C GLY A 29 11.89 8.94 -4.75
N ASN A 30 11.48 9.77 -5.72
CA ASN A 30 10.10 9.83 -6.19
C ASN A 30 9.65 8.51 -6.84
N ASN A 31 10.51 7.89 -7.66
CA ASN A 31 10.21 6.59 -8.26
C ASN A 31 10.03 5.49 -7.22
N GLY A 32 10.88 5.48 -6.18
CA GLY A 32 10.74 4.55 -5.05
C GLY A 32 9.41 4.72 -4.33
N ARG A 33 8.99 5.96 -4.08
CA ARG A 33 7.68 6.27 -3.49
C ARG A 33 6.52 5.81 -4.37
N SER A 34 6.55 6.14 -5.66
CA SER A 34 5.51 5.74 -6.62
C SER A 34 5.33 4.23 -6.69
N LYS A 35 6.42 3.45 -6.56
CA LYS A 35 6.35 1.99 -6.49
C LYS A 35 5.57 1.52 -5.26
N ILE A 36 5.82 2.12 -4.10
CA ILE A 36 5.18 1.75 -2.84
C ILE A 36 3.70 2.12 -2.84
N ASP A 37 3.36 3.32 -3.31
CA ASP A 37 1.96 3.77 -3.38
C ASP A 37 1.16 2.91 -4.39
N SER A 38 1.77 2.56 -5.53
CA SER A 38 1.18 1.63 -6.51
C SER A 38 0.94 0.24 -5.91
N SER A 39 1.91 -0.31 -5.16
CA SER A 39 1.75 -1.59 -4.48
C SER A 39 0.66 -1.55 -3.40
N ALA A 40 0.59 -0.49 -2.59
CA ALA A 40 -0.47 -0.32 -1.60
C ALA A 40 -1.86 -0.22 -2.26
N THR A 41 -1.95 0.50 -3.39
CA THR A 41 -3.18 0.61 -4.20
C THR A 41 -3.62 -0.76 -4.72
N MET A 42 -2.71 -1.52 -5.34
CA MET A 42 -2.98 -2.87 -5.81
C MET A 42 -3.46 -3.78 -4.68
N LEU A 43 -2.80 -3.74 -3.52
CA LEU A 43 -3.19 -4.56 -2.35
C LEU A 43 -4.57 -4.17 -1.82
N SER A 44 -4.87 -2.88 -1.70
CA SER A 44 -6.20 -2.44 -1.28
C SER A 44 -7.29 -2.90 -2.24
N GLN A 45 -7.02 -2.90 -3.56
CA GLN A 45 -7.96 -3.39 -4.56
C GLN A 45 -8.17 -4.90 -4.43
N VAL A 46 -7.10 -5.69 -4.36
CA VAL A 46 -7.20 -7.16 -4.22
C VAL A 46 -7.98 -7.53 -2.97
N VAL A 47 -7.70 -6.90 -1.83
CA VAL A 47 -8.43 -7.17 -0.59
C VAL A 47 -9.89 -6.78 -0.69
N LEU A 48 -10.18 -5.62 -1.29
CA LEU A 48 -11.56 -5.18 -1.51
C LEU A 48 -12.33 -6.15 -2.41
N GLU A 49 -11.71 -6.63 -3.48
CA GLU A 49 -12.30 -7.62 -4.39
C GLU A 49 -12.52 -8.97 -3.68
N GLN A 50 -11.59 -9.42 -2.84
CA GLN A 50 -11.72 -10.68 -2.11
C GLN A 50 -12.79 -10.61 -1.01
N VAL A 51 -12.82 -9.55 -0.22
CA VAL A 51 -13.87 -9.29 0.78
C VAL A 51 -15.23 -9.16 0.06
N GLY A 52 -15.27 -8.39 -1.03
CA GLY A 52 -16.50 -8.18 -1.80
C GLY A 52 -17.02 -9.45 -2.47
N ALA A 53 -16.14 -10.24 -3.09
CA ALA A 53 -16.51 -11.52 -3.69
C ALA A 53 -17.07 -12.49 -2.64
N LYS A 54 -16.51 -12.49 -1.42
CA LYS A 54 -17.04 -13.30 -0.31
C LYS A 54 -18.40 -12.86 0.17
N LEU A 55 -18.58 -11.56 0.38
CA LEU A 55 -19.87 -10.98 0.76
C LEU A 55 -20.97 -11.29 -0.25
N ALA A 56 -20.65 -11.31 -1.55
CA ALA A 56 -21.56 -11.71 -2.61
C ALA A 56 -21.83 -13.24 -2.68
N GLY A 57 -21.26 -14.04 -1.76
CA GLY A 57 -21.43 -15.50 -1.71
C GLY A 57 -20.42 -16.30 -2.53
N GLY A 58 -19.35 -15.69 -3.04
CA GLY A 58 -18.32 -16.32 -3.87
C GLY A 58 -16.90 -16.32 -3.26
N GLY A 59 -15.87 -16.54 -4.10
CA GLY A 59 -14.44 -16.33 -3.81
C GLY A 59 -13.74 -17.36 -2.89
N PRO A 60 -12.43 -17.23 -2.66
CA PRO A 60 -11.64 -18.08 -1.75
C PRO A 60 -11.68 -17.64 -0.27
N GLY A 61 -11.88 -16.34 0.04
CA GLY A 61 -11.99 -15.83 1.43
C GLY A 61 -10.68 -15.84 2.21
N SER A 62 -9.59 -15.92 1.47
CA SER A 62 -8.26 -15.86 1.99
C SER A 62 -7.33 -15.26 0.95
N ILE A 63 -6.26 -14.61 1.43
CA ILE A 63 -5.20 -14.07 0.58
C ILE A 63 -3.88 -14.67 1.04
N THR A 64 -3.14 -15.28 0.12
CA THR A 64 -1.79 -15.77 0.37
C THR A 64 -0.78 -14.70 -0.02
N ASP A 65 0.11 -14.37 0.90
CA ASP A 65 1.20 -13.43 0.64
C ASP A 65 2.42 -14.12 0.00
N ASN A 66 3.49 -13.35 -0.25
CA ASN A 66 4.74 -13.85 -0.79
C ASN A 66 5.87 -13.71 0.25
N SER A 67 5.62 -14.16 1.49
CA SER A 67 6.60 -14.05 2.59
C SER A 67 7.90 -14.81 2.33
N ASN A 68 7.89 -15.87 1.52
CA ASN A 68 9.08 -16.69 1.25
C ASN A 68 9.79 -16.34 -0.07
N CYS A 69 9.41 -15.25 -0.74
CA CYS A 69 10.03 -14.79 -1.99
C CYS A 69 10.00 -15.80 -3.15
N ASN A 70 9.10 -16.79 -3.11
CA ASN A 70 8.99 -17.89 -4.06
C ASN A 70 7.54 -18.17 -4.46
N ASN A 71 6.66 -17.18 -4.34
CA ASN A 71 5.20 -17.27 -4.52
C ASN A 71 4.52 -18.26 -3.55
N THR A 72 5.18 -18.61 -2.45
CA THR A 72 4.57 -19.26 -1.30
C THR A 72 4.68 -18.34 -0.10
N GLY A 73 3.70 -18.38 0.78
CA GLY A 73 3.67 -17.50 1.93
C GLY A 73 2.57 -17.85 2.91
N THR A 74 2.30 -16.90 3.79
CA THR A 74 1.27 -17.01 4.81
C THR A 74 -0.09 -16.76 4.18
N THR A 75 -1.03 -17.67 4.42
CA THR A 75 -2.43 -17.47 4.05
C THR A 75 -3.16 -16.73 5.15
N HIS A 76 -3.69 -15.57 4.82
CA HIS A 76 -4.47 -14.72 5.69
C HIS A 76 -5.96 -14.94 5.40
N THR A 77 -6.72 -15.41 6.38
CA THR A 77 -8.18 -15.53 6.28
C THR A 77 -8.81 -14.15 6.37
N ILE A 78 -9.92 -13.96 5.64
CA ILE A 78 -10.66 -12.70 5.64
C ILE A 78 -11.94 -12.87 6.47
N ASN A 79 -12.23 -11.91 7.35
CA ASN A 79 -13.54 -11.78 7.97
C ASN A 79 -14.43 -10.83 7.16
N GLU A 80 -15.58 -11.34 6.77
CA GLU A 80 -16.60 -10.66 5.98
C GLU A 80 -17.80 -10.17 6.81
N GLN A 81 -17.82 -10.41 8.12
CA GLN A 81 -18.92 -9.94 8.97
C GLN A 81 -18.91 -8.41 9.12
N PRO A 82 -20.06 -7.78 9.40
CA PRO A 82 -20.10 -6.37 9.74
C PRO A 82 -19.20 -6.06 10.95
N GLY A 83 -18.26 -5.14 10.79
CA GLY A 83 -17.26 -4.80 11.80
C GLY A 83 -15.88 -4.51 11.21
N GLY A 84 -14.85 -4.59 12.05
CA GLY A 84 -13.44 -4.47 11.66
C GLY A 84 -12.76 -3.19 12.11
N ALA A 85 -11.81 -2.71 11.30
CA ALA A 85 -10.99 -1.55 11.63
C ALA A 85 -11.84 -0.30 11.85
N THR A 86 -11.52 0.48 12.87
CA THR A 86 -12.23 1.74 13.14
C THR A 86 -12.02 2.70 11.97
N LEU A 87 -13.07 3.46 11.63
CA LEU A 87 -13.03 4.45 10.57
C LEU A 87 -13.00 5.87 11.16
N VAL A 88 -12.04 6.69 10.72
CA VAL A 88 -11.94 8.12 11.06
C VAL A 88 -12.04 8.92 9.77
N GLY A 89 -13.05 9.79 9.66
CA GLY A 89 -13.32 10.54 8.42
C GLY A 89 -13.62 9.64 7.21
N GLY A 90 -14.15 8.43 7.43
CA GLY A 90 -14.43 7.45 6.38
C GLY A 90 -13.18 6.74 5.84
N LYS A 91 -12.04 6.81 6.55
CA LYS A 91 -10.81 6.09 6.23
C LYS A 91 -10.42 5.16 7.36
N VAL A 92 -9.69 4.09 7.05
CA VAL A 92 -9.16 3.17 8.07
C VAL A 92 -8.25 3.91 9.04
N ASP A 93 -8.53 3.76 10.33
CA ASP A 93 -7.67 4.24 11.40
C ASP A 93 -6.50 3.29 11.63
N PHE A 94 -5.32 3.77 11.29
CA PHE A 94 -4.07 3.06 11.44
C PHE A 94 -3.38 3.29 12.78
N THR A 95 -3.95 4.16 13.63
CA THR A 95 -3.52 4.36 15.03
C THR A 95 -4.09 3.29 15.96
N GLN A 96 -5.21 2.67 15.58
CA GLN A 96 -5.77 1.51 16.28
C GLN A 96 -4.75 0.37 16.37
N ALA A 97 -4.71 -0.32 17.52
CA ALA A 97 -3.84 -1.48 17.73
C ALA A 97 -4.17 -2.60 16.72
N GLN A 98 -3.18 -3.01 15.94
CA GLN A 98 -3.35 -4.00 14.87
C GLN A 98 -3.63 -5.42 15.41
N ALA A 99 -3.11 -5.77 16.58
CA ALA A 99 -3.16 -7.14 17.11
C ALA A 99 -4.59 -7.69 17.27
N GLY A 100 -5.50 -6.87 17.80
CA GLY A 100 -6.91 -7.26 17.96
C GLY A 100 -7.64 -7.40 16.62
N LEU A 101 -7.23 -6.67 15.58
CA LEU A 101 -7.80 -6.80 14.24
C LEU A 101 -7.30 -8.07 13.54
N ILE A 102 -6.02 -8.39 13.68
CA ILE A 102 -5.44 -9.64 13.14
C ILE A 102 -6.11 -10.85 13.78
N ALA A 103 -6.29 -10.85 15.11
CA ALA A 103 -6.93 -11.95 15.82
C ALA A 103 -8.39 -12.20 15.36
N ASN A 104 -9.06 -11.16 14.89
CA ASN A 104 -10.42 -11.23 14.35
C ASN A 104 -10.48 -11.30 12.82
N ASN A 105 -9.34 -11.48 12.14
CA ASN A 105 -9.22 -11.52 10.69
C ASN A 105 -9.80 -10.25 10.01
N TYR A 106 -9.54 -9.05 10.53
CA TYR A 106 -9.86 -7.75 9.88
C TYR A 106 -8.62 -6.95 9.49
N ALA A 107 -7.45 -7.53 9.71
CA ALA A 107 -6.18 -6.97 9.30
C ALA A 107 -5.19 -8.09 8.99
N MET A 108 -4.20 -7.77 8.16
CA MET A 108 -3.07 -8.65 7.88
C MET A 108 -1.78 -7.86 7.70
N ASN A 109 -0.67 -8.53 7.94
CA ASN A 109 0.65 -8.06 7.53
C ASN A 109 0.98 -8.74 6.20
N TYR A 110 0.64 -8.08 5.09
CA TYR A 110 0.93 -8.62 3.78
C TYR A 110 2.41 -8.44 3.46
N VAL A 111 3.14 -9.54 3.30
CA VAL A 111 4.55 -9.50 2.89
C VAL A 111 4.65 -9.63 1.37
N TYR A 112 5.09 -8.55 0.73
CA TYR A 112 5.49 -8.56 -0.67
C TYR A 112 7.00 -8.75 -0.76
N CYS A 113 7.45 -9.69 -1.60
CA CYS A 113 8.85 -9.88 -1.87
C CYS A 113 9.17 -9.69 -3.37
N SER A 114 10.23 -8.93 -3.65
CA SER A 114 10.79 -8.73 -4.99
C SER A 114 12.31 -8.78 -4.92
N ASN A 115 12.95 -9.65 -5.70
CA ASN A 115 14.41 -9.81 -5.74
C ASN A 115 15.04 -9.99 -4.34
N ASN A 116 14.47 -10.86 -3.51
CA ASN A 116 14.86 -11.10 -2.11
C ASN A 116 14.75 -9.90 -1.16
N VAL A 117 14.15 -8.78 -1.60
CA VAL A 117 13.81 -7.64 -0.75
C VAL A 117 12.35 -7.76 -0.34
N GLN A 118 12.12 -7.80 0.98
CA GLN A 118 10.78 -7.88 1.55
C GLN A 118 10.28 -6.51 1.98
N MET A 119 9.02 -6.24 1.64
CA MET A 119 8.27 -5.08 2.08
C MET A 119 6.97 -5.57 2.73
N THR A 120 6.75 -5.16 3.97
CA THR A 120 5.53 -5.52 4.72
C THR A 120 4.54 -4.36 4.69
N TYR A 121 3.29 -4.67 4.35
CA TYR A 121 2.17 -3.74 4.38
C TYR A 121 1.20 -4.11 5.51
N ASP A 122 0.78 -3.12 6.29
CA ASP A 122 -0.35 -3.19 7.21
C ASP A 122 -1.61 -2.93 6.40
N VAL A 123 -2.39 -3.98 6.17
CA VAL A 123 -3.66 -3.91 5.43
C VAL A 123 -4.79 -4.19 6.41
N ARG A 124 -5.81 -3.34 6.42
CA ARG A 124 -6.96 -3.47 7.31
C ARG A 124 -8.23 -3.16 6.56
N TRP A 125 -9.33 -3.73 6.99
CA TRP A 125 -10.62 -3.46 6.39
C TRP A 125 -11.72 -3.32 7.43
N ASN A 126 -12.80 -2.70 6.99
CA ASN A 126 -14.03 -2.52 7.71
C ASN A 126 -15.19 -2.83 6.77
N VAL A 127 -16.18 -3.56 7.28
CA VAL A 127 -17.42 -3.88 6.59
C VAL A 127 -18.56 -3.23 7.34
N GLN A 128 -19.33 -2.38 6.67
CA GLN A 128 -20.53 -1.75 7.24
C GLN A 128 -21.75 -2.25 6.48
N SER A 129 -22.79 -2.67 7.20
CA SER A 129 -24.09 -2.93 6.57
C SER A 129 -24.78 -1.62 6.22
N VAL A 130 -25.28 -1.51 4.99
CA VAL A 130 -25.98 -0.33 4.46
C VAL A 130 -27.39 -0.75 4.07
N GLY A 131 -28.32 -0.60 5.01
CA GLY A 131 -29.73 -0.92 4.82
C GLY A 131 -30.07 -2.39 5.12
N ALA A 132 -31.31 -2.78 4.80
CA ALA A 132 -31.88 -4.08 5.17
C ALA A 132 -31.63 -5.22 4.16
N ASN A 133 -31.11 -4.90 2.96
CA ASN A 133 -31.08 -5.83 1.82
C ASN A 133 -29.69 -6.44 1.56
N GLY A 134 -28.94 -6.75 2.62
CA GLY A 134 -27.62 -7.38 2.49
C GLY A 134 -26.60 -6.54 1.72
N THR A 135 -26.78 -5.22 1.57
CA THR A 135 -25.78 -4.37 0.93
C THR A 135 -24.74 -3.95 1.94
N TYR A 136 -23.46 -4.03 1.57
CA TYR A 136 -22.34 -3.69 2.44
C TYR A 136 -21.48 -2.60 1.82
N LEU A 137 -20.98 -1.70 2.65
CA LEU A 137 -19.90 -0.79 2.30
C LEU A 137 -18.61 -1.36 2.87
N VAL A 138 -17.71 -1.77 1.99
CA VAL A 138 -16.40 -2.27 2.36
C VAL A 138 -15.40 -1.13 2.23
N THR A 139 -14.66 -0.87 3.30
CA THR A 139 -13.57 0.11 3.32
C THR A 139 -12.27 -0.62 3.61
N VAL A 140 -11.31 -0.55 2.70
CA VAL A 140 -10.00 -1.20 2.83
C VAL A 140 -8.92 -0.13 2.84
N GLY A 141 -7.96 -0.27 3.74
CA GLY A 141 -6.79 0.58 3.80
C GLY A 141 -5.50 -0.24 3.76
N ALA A 142 -4.47 0.28 3.09
CA ALA A 142 -3.13 -0.29 3.10
C ALA A 142 -2.07 0.79 3.37
N ARG A 143 -1.06 0.47 4.19
CA ARG A 143 0.14 1.30 4.39
C ARG A 143 1.40 0.44 4.55
N PRO A 144 2.60 0.91 4.19
CA PRO A 144 3.84 0.22 4.53
C PRO A 144 4.08 0.22 6.06
N LYS A 145 4.55 -0.90 6.61
CA LYS A 145 4.84 -1.08 8.05
C LYS A 145 6.32 -0.86 8.40
N ASN A 146 7.22 -1.13 7.45
CA ASN A 146 8.67 -1.01 7.66
C ASN A 146 9.22 0.31 7.11
N SER A 147 10.12 0.90 7.90
CA SER A 147 10.87 2.14 7.69
C SER A 147 11.43 2.27 6.27
N LEU A 148 10.81 3.14 5.46
CA LEU A 148 11.55 3.80 4.38
C LEU A 148 12.63 4.69 4.98
N PRO A 149 13.78 4.89 4.32
CA PRO A 149 14.74 5.90 4.74
C PRO A 149 14.03 7.24 4.96
N VAL A 150 14.18 7.78 6.17
CA VAL A 150 13.40 8.84 6.84
C VAL A 150 13.17 10.11 6.00
N ARG A 151 13.92 10.30 4.91
CA ARG A 151 13.83 11.46 4.01
C ARG A 151 12.68 11.41 3.00
N PHE A 152 12.06 10.24 2.78
CA PHE A 152 10.91 10.07 1.88
C PHE A 152 9.74 9.29 2.53
N ALA A 153 9.74 9.18 3.86
CA ALA A 153 9.09 8.08 4.59
C ALA A 153 7.60 8.26 4.96
N PHE A 154 6.88 9.22 4.36
CA PHE A 154 5.44 9.36 4.59
C PHE A 154 4.66 9.03 3.32
N ALA A 155 4.51 7.73 3.06
CA ALA A 155 3.44 7.24 2.18
C ALA A 155 2.12 7.37 2.96
N LEU A 156 1.22 8.23 2.47
CA LEU A 156 -0.12 8.34 3.05
C LEU A 156 -0.83 6.99 2.85
N PRO A 157 -1.56 6.49 3.86
CA PRO A 157 -2.31 5.25 3.68
C PRO A 157 -3.30 5.36 2.51
N VAL A 158 -3.26 4.37 1.62
CA VAL A 158 -4.23 4.27 0.52
C VAL A 158 -5.51 3.69 1.10
N THR A 159 -6.65 4.30 0.76
CA THR A 159 -7.97 3.82 1.18
C THR A 159 -8.87 3.66 -0.03
N MET A 160 -9.51 2.51 -0.16
CA MET A 160 -10.53 2.23 -1.16
C MET A 160 -11.86 1.89 -0.49
N ARG A 161 -12.96 2.29 -1.13
CA ARG A 161 -14.32 2.05 -0.66
C ARG A 161 -15.19 1.59 -1.80
N ALA A 162 -15.97 0.54 -1.58
CA ALA A 162 -16.92 0.06 -2.56
C ALA A 162 -18.19 -0.46 -1.88
N TYR A 163 -19.31 -0.31 -2.58
CA TYR A 163 -20.54 -1.00 -2.24
C TYR A 163 -20.51 -2.39 -2.83
N VAL A 164 -20.95 -3.36 -2.05
CA VAL A 164 -21.03 -4.77 -2.43
C VAL A 164 -22.44 -5.25 -2.13
N GLY A 165 -23.08 -5.86 -3.12
CA GLY A 165 -24.34 -6.58 -2.90
C GLY A 165 -24.03 -7.92 -2.21
N GLY A 166 -24.65 -8.15 -1.07
CA GLY A 166 -24.60 -9.43 -0.39
C GLY A 166 -25.53 -10.44 -1.03
N ASN A 167 -25.24 -11.71 -0.77
CA ASN A 167 -26.13 -12.83 -1.04
C ASN A 167 -27.21 -12.93 0.05
#